data_AF-A0A7Y9RE41-F1
#
_entry.id   AF-A0A7Y9RE41-F1
#
_cell.length_a   1.000
_cell.length_b   1.000
_cell.length_c   1.000
_cell.angle_alpha   90.00
_cell.angle_beta   90.00
_cell.angle_gamma   90.00
#
_symmetry.space_group_name_H-M   'P 1'
#
loop_
_entity.id
_entity.type
_entity.pdbx_description
1 polymer ?
#
loop_
_entity_poly.entity_id
_entity_poly.type
_entity_poly.pdbx_seq_one_letter_code
_entity_poly.pdbx_strand_id
1 'polypeptide(L)'
;MSGDNAAESRAPCCSRAQDRFFPVESIEALLSESYALSDAYDRMGVRLSGKPSAPIGRLDMPSAAILRGAVQVSGDGVPTILLADHQTTGGYPKIATVLDVDLDGFAQLRARDKVAFVSLSPEQAIERTKTKAVAAARYYSAISKRRGSLAQRLMGENLISGVVDAAQPSD
;
A
#
# COMPACT_ATOMS: atom_id res chain seq x y z
N MET A 1 12.36 -24.50 16.04
CA MET A 1 11.37 -23.53 16.54
C MET A 1 11.07 -22.59 15.40
N SER A 2 9.98 -22.90 14.70
CA SER A 2 9.58 -22.32 13.42
C SER A 2 8.96 -20.95 13.66
N GLY A 3 9.58 -19.89 13.14
CA GLY A 3 8.99 -18.56 13.14
C GLY A 3 8.16 -18.38 11.87
N ASP A 4 6.86 -18.18 12.04
CA ASP A 4 5.96 -17.73 10.99
C ASP A 4 6.53 -16.49 10.31
N ASN A 5 7.02 -16.65 9.10
CA ASN A 5 7.39 -15.55 8.23
C ASN A 5 6.10 -14.99 7.63
N ALA A 6 5.30 -14.32 8.46
CA ALA A 6 4.16 -13.54 7.99
C ALA A 6 4.68 -12.60 6.89
N ALA A 7 4.17 -12.75 5.67
CA ALA A 7 4.66 -12.03 4.51
C ALA A 7 4.60 -10.52 4.77
N GLU A 8 5.75 -9.92 5.01
CA GLU A 8 5.86 -8.49 5.27
C GLU A 8 5.50 -7.72 4.00
N SER A 9 4.46 -6.89 4.10
CA SER A 9 4.00 -6.07 2.99
C SER A 9 4.91 -4.86 2.83
N ARG A 10 5.24 -4.49 1.59
CA ARG A 10 6.07 -3.32 1.31
C ARG A 10 5.18 -2.13 0.98
N ALA A 11 5.42 -1.00 1.64
CA ALA A 11 4.80 0.29 1.35
C ALA A 11 5.84 1.23 0.70
N PRO A 12 5.88 1.31 -0.64
CA PRO A 12 6.76 2.25 -1.32
C PRO A 12 6.31 3.68 -1.03
N CYS A 13 7.25 4.53 -0.65
CA CYS A 13 6.98 5.90 -0.28
C CYS A 13 8.09 6.83 -0.75
N CYS A 14 7.73 8.08 -1.01
CA CYS A 14 8.72 9.15 -1.11
C CYS A 14 8.99 9.66 0.31
N SER A 15 10.20 9.41 0.83
CA SER A 15 10.73 10.18 1.96
C SER A 15 10.94 11.63 1.52
N ARG A 16 10.95 12.62 2.43
CA ARG A 16 11.24 14.05 2.12
C ARG A 16 10.08 15.01 1.94
N ALA A 17 8.86 14.69 2.35
CA ALA A 17 7.79 15.68 2.31
C ALA A 17 8.04 16.84 3.30
N GLN A 18 8.43 16.53 4.53
CA GLN A 18 8.63 17.53 5.59
C GLN A 18 9.76 17.14 6.58
N ASP A 19 10.85 16.54 6.08
CA ASP A 19 11.95 15.98 6.88
C ASP A 19 12.57 16.93 7.91
N ARG A 20 12.54 18.23 7.65
CA ARG A 20 13.07 19.25 8.59
C ARG A 20 12.42 19.21 9.97
N PHE A 21 11.24 18.60 10.11
CA PHE A 21 10.54 18.43 11.38
C PHE A 21 10.85 17.11 12.07
N PHE A 22 11.74 16.29 11.52
CA PHE A 22 12.10 14.99 12.07
C PHE A 22 13.61 14.87 12.24
N PRO A 23 14.09 14.24 13.32
CA PRO A 23 15.49 13.90 13.44
C PRO A 23 15.84 12.83 12.41
N VAL A 24 17.09 12.78 11.95
CA VAL A 24 17.55 11.85 10.91
C VAL A 24 17.27 10.41 11.33
N GLU A 25 17.45 10.13 12.62
CA GLU A 25 17.22 8.84 13.27
C GLU A 25 15.75 8.38 13.16
N SER A 26 14.79 9.31 13.14
CA SER A 26 13.37 8.98 12.96
C SER A 26 13.07 8.56 11.52
N ILE A 27 13.75 9.17 10.54
CA ILE A 27 13.61 8.83 9.12
C ILE A 27 14.29 7.49 8.86
N GLU A 28 15.49 7.27 9.39
CA GLU A 28 16.19 5.99 9.29
C GLU A 28 15.41 4.86 9.97
N ALA A 29 14.82 5.11 11.14
CA ALA A 29 13.94 4.15 11.82
C ALA A 29 12.74 3.77 10.95
N LEU A 30 12.09 4.76 10.31
CA LEU A 30 10.94 4.49 9.43
C LEU A 30 11.29 3.52 8.29
N LEU A 31 12.50 3.65 7.73
CA LEU A 31 12.96 2.89 6.56
C LEU A 31 13.64 1.56 6.90
N SER A 32 14.08 1.38 8.14
CA SER A 32 14.79 0.16 8.59
C SER A 32 13.92 -0.78 9.42
N GLU A 33 12.92 -0.25 10.12
CA GLU A 33 12.06 -1.02 11.03
C GLU A 33 10.78 -1.50 10.34
N SER A 34 10.25 -2.60 10.88
CA SER A 34 8.93 -3.12 10.52
C SER A 34 7.85 -2.51 11.43
N TYR A 35 6.75 -2.09 10.84
CA TYR A 35 5.59 -1.56 11.56
C TYR A 35 4.42 -2.52 11.45
N ALA A 36 3.67 -2.72 12.53
CA ALA A 36 2.43 -3.47 12.48
C ALA A 36 1.23 -2.52 12.33
N LEU A 37 0.19 -2.92 11.61
CA LEU A 37 -1.08 -2.19 11.62
C LEU A 37 -1.74 -2.35 12.99
N SER A 38 -2.15 -1.24 13.61
CA SER A 38 -2.90 -1.30 14.88
C SER A 38 -4.38 -1.60 14.64
N ASP A 39 -5.11 -1.91 15.72
CA ASP A 39 -6.56 -2.04 15.69
C ASP A 39 -7.28 -0.69 15.44
N ALA A 40 -6.57 0.44 15.56
CA ALA A 40 -7.06 1.76 15.18
C ALA A 40 -6.87 1.98 13.67
N TYR A 41 -7.73 1.31 12.90
CA TYR A 41 -7.76 1.29 11.44
C TYR A 41 -9.19 1.58 10.96
N ASP A 42 -9.33 2.56 10.08
CA ASP A 42 -10.59 2.87 9.39
C ASP A 42 -10.32 3.46 8.00
N ARG A 43 -11.35 4.03 7.36
CA ARG A 43 -11.20 4.68 6.04
C ARG A 43 -10.52 6.05 6.10
N MET A 44 -10.41 6.68 7.28
CA MET A 44 -9.68 7.94 7.46
C MET A 44 -8.17 7.69 7.54
N GLY A 45 -7.76 6.64 8.23
CA GLY A 45 -6.36 6.29 8.35
C GLY A 45 -6.07 5.02 9.14
N VAL A 46 -4.80 4.65 9.11
CA VAL A 46 -4.27 3.47 9.79
C VAL A 46 -3.14 3.89 10.69
N ARG A 47 -3.34 3.73 11.99
CA ARG A 47 -2.30 3.99 12.97
C ARG A 47 -1.38 2.79 13.06
N LEU A 48 -0.07 3.03 13.08
CA LEU A 48 0.95 1.99 13.10
C LEU A 48 1.44 1.71 14.52
N SER A 49 1.80 0.47 14.80
CA SER A 49 2.47 0.04 16.01
C SER A 49 3.91 -0.33 15.67
N GLY A 50 4.86 0.43 16.22
CA GLY A 50 6.28 0.25 15.95
C GLY A 50 7.10 1.29 16.70
N LYS A 51 8.36 1.48 16.28
CA LYS A 51 9.25 2.47 16.90
C LYS A 51 8.68 3.89 16.71
N PRO A 52 8.53 4.68 17.79
CA PRO A 52 8.04 6.05 17.68
C PRO A 52 9.03 6.92 16.88
N SER A 53 8.50 7.81 16.05
CA SER A 53 9.26 8.73 15.19
C SER A 53 8.97 10.17 15.59
N ALA A 54 9.27 10.54 16.83
CA ALA A 54 8.90 11.85 17.39
C ALA A 54 9.43 13.03 16.53
N PRO A 55 8.60 14.05 16.27
CA PRO A 55 9.04 15.28 15.60
C PRO A 55 10.00 16.12 16.47
N ILE A 56 10.79 16.97 15.82
CA ILE A 56 11.65 17.96 16.46
C ILE A 56 10.81 19.16 16.91
N GLY A 57 10.90 19.51 18.20
CA GLY A 57 10.30 20.73 18.75
C GLY A 57 8.80 20.65 19.00
N ARG A 58 8.14 21.80 19.12
CA ARG A 58 6.67 21.87 19.30
C ARG A 58 5.98 21.59 17.98
N LEU A 59 4.85 20.89 18.04
CA LEU A 59 3.91 20.64 16.93
C LEU A 59 3.16 21.92 16.52
N ASP A 60 3.89 22.98 16.18
CA ASP A 60 3.32 24.27 15.79
C ASP A 60 3.42 24.47 14.27
N MET A 61 2.92 23.48 13.53
CA MET A 61 2.91 23.53 12.07
C MET A 61 1.61 24.16 11.58
N PRO A 62 1.68 25.17 10.69
CA PRO A 62 0.50 25.70 10.02
C PRO A 62 -0.26 24.59 9.28
N SER A 63 -1.60 24.65 9.35
CA SER A 63 -2.44 23.70 8.62
C SER A 63 -2.09 23.70 7.13
N ALA A 64 -1.72 22.54 6.62
CA ALA A 64 -1.38 22.34 5.22
C ALA A 64 -2.32 21.32 4.58
N ALA A 65 -2.43 21.38 3.25
CA ALA A 65 -3.16 20.38 2.49
C ALA A 65 -2.55 18.98 2.72
N ILE A 66 -3.44 17.99 2.80
CA ILE A 66 -3.08 16.61 3.02
C ILE A 66 -3.47 15.82 1.77
N LEU A 67 -2.60 14.88 1.40
CA LEU A 67 -2.84 13.93 0.32
C LEU A 67 -3.04 12.53 0.90
N ARG A 68 -3.79 11.71 0.17
CA ARG A 68 -3.96 10.29 0.47
C ARG A 68 -2.59 9.61 0.47
N GLY A 69 -2.34 8.76 1.46
CA GLY A 69 -1.05 8.10 1.67
C GLY A 69 -0.03 8.91 2.46
N ALA A 70 -0.35 10.14 2.87
CA ALA A 70 0.51 10.89 3.78
C ALA A 70 0.68 10.14 5.11
N VAL A 71 1.93 10.00 5.54
CA VAL A 71 2.30 9.39 6.83
C VAL A 71 2.47 10.51 7.84
N GLN A 72 1.43 10.79 8.61
CA GLN A 72 1.46 11.80 9.66
C GLN A 72 2.02 11.23 10.95
N VAL A 73 2.78 12.02 11.68
CA VAL A 73 3.21 11.67 13.04
C VAL A 73 2.59 12.65 14.02
N SER A 74 1.79 12.11 14.95
CA SER A 74 1.16 12.87 16.03
C SER A 74 2.15 13.12 17.19
N GLY A 75 1.72 13.86 18.22
CA GLY A 75 2.59 14.24 19.35
C GLY A 75 3.04 13.09 20.24
N ASP A 76 2.36 11.95 20.14
CA ASP A 76 2.75 10.68 20.74
C ASP A 76 3.84 9.94 19.93
N GLY A 77 4.29 10.50 18.80
CA GLY A 77 5.33 9.93 17.95
C GLY A 77 4.86 8.75 17.11
N VAL A 78 3.55 8.47 17.08
CA VAL A 78 3.01 7.31 16.37
C VAL A 78 2.67 7.67 14.92
N PRO A 79 3.26 6.99 13.92
CA PRO A 79 2.93 7.22 12.51
C PRO A 79 1.51 6.73 12.18
N THR A 80 0.79 7.52 11.40
CA THR A 80 -0.55 7.22 10.88
C THR A 80 -0.58 7.45 9.38
N ILE A 81 -0.92 6.41 8.62
CA ILE A 81 -1.09 6.49 7.16
C ILE A 81 -2.52 6.95 6.87
N LEU A 82 -2.67 8.06 6.16
CA LEU A 82 -3.99 8.60 5.83
C LEU A 82 -4.58 7.96 4.58
N LEU A 83 -5.87 7.62 4.64
CA LEU A 83 -6.59 6.87 3.61
C LEU A 83 -7.66 7.73 2.92
N ALA A 84 -8.61 7.09 2.22
CA ALA A 84 -9.52 7.74 1.30
C ALA A 84 -10.39 8.84 1.95
N ASP A 85 -10.78 8.66 3.21
CA ASP A 85 -11.70 9.56 3.91
C ASP A 85 -10.95 10.52 4.86
N HIS A 86 -9.62 10.65 4.68
CA HIS A 86 -8.81 11.57 5.48
C HIS A 86 -9.27 13.03 5.35
N GLN A 87 -8.96 13.83 6.38
CA GLN A 87 -9.18 15.27 6.40
C GLN A 87 -8.37 15.99 5.31
N THR A 88 -8.93 17.06 4.74
CA THR A 88 -8.31 17.83 3.65
C THR A 88 -7.14 18.69 4.10
N THR A 89 -7.15 19.12 5.37
CA THR A 89 -6.07 19.92 5.99
C THR A 89 -5.72 19.39 7.37
N GLY A 90 -4.48 19.62 7.80
CA GLY A 90 -4.08 19.29 9.17
C GLY A 90 -2.71 19.84 9.55
N GLY A 91 -2.49 19.94 10.86
CA GLY A 91 -1.30 20.53 11.47
C GLY A 91 -0.22 19.54 11.90
N TYR A 92 -0.34 18.25 11.57
CA TYR A 92 0.68 17.26 11.92
C TYR A 92 1.77 17.14 10.85
N PRO A 93 3.05 17.03 11.26
CA PRO A 93 4.16 16.82 10.35
C PRO A 93 4.02 15.48 9.64
N LYS A 94 4.42 15.46 8.36
CA LYS A 94 4.36 14.29 7.49
C LYS A 94 5.77 13.79 7.20
N ILE A 95 6.10 12.59 7.66
CA ILE A 95 7.45 12.02 7.53
C ILE A 95 7.70 11.43 6.14
N ALA A 96 6.66 10.87 5.52
CA ALA A 96 6.72 10.29 4.18
C ALA A 96 5.33 10.34 3.50
N THR A 97 5.29 10.03 2.21
CA THR A 97 4.04 9.83 1.48
C THR A 97 4.10 8.50 0.72
N VAL A 98 3.20 7.57 1.04
CA VAL A 98 3.03 6.31 0.33
C VAL A 98 2.43 6.57 -1.05
N LEU A 99 2.90 5.84 -2.06
CA LEU A 99 2.40 5.99 -3.43
C LEU A 99 0.94 5.56 -3.54
N ASP A 100 0.10 6.40 -4.15
CA ASP A 100 -1.33 6.14 -4.31
C ASP A 100 -1.63 4.82 -5.05
N VAL A 101 -0.82 4.48 -6.07
CA VAL A 101 -0.94 3.22 -6.84
C VAL A 101 -0.69 1.94 -6.03
N ASP A 102 -0.13 2.07 -4.83
CA ASP A 102 0.12 0.95 -3.90
C ASP A 102 -0.82 0.99 -2.68
N LEU A 103 -1.57 2.09 -2.47
CA LEU A 103 -2.47 2.25 -1.32
C LEU A 103 -3.69 1.34 -1.35
N ASP A 104 -4.22 1.01 -2.53
CA ASP A 104 -5.36 0.10 -2.63
C ASP A 104 -5.00 -1.31 -2.17
N GLY A 105 -3.76 -1.75 -2.42
CA GLY A 105 -3.22 -3.00 -1.90
C GLY A 105 -2.97 -2.92 -0.40
N PHE A 106 -2.38 -1.81 0.07
CA PHE A 106 -2.17 -1.56 1.50
C PHE A 106 -3.49 -1.57 2.30
N ALA A 107 -4.57 -1.00 1.77
CA ALA A 107 -5.87 -0.96 2.43
C ALA A 107 -6.51 -2.35 2.63
N GLN A 108 -5.99 -3.39 1.96
CA GLN A 108 -6.43 -4.77 2.15
C GLN A 108 -5.75 -5.49 3.31
N LEU A 109 -4.73 -4.88 3.92
CA LEU A 109 -4.08 -5.42 5.11
C LEU A 109 -5.05 -5.43 6.30
N ARG A 110 -4.75 -6.26 7.30
CA ARG A 110 -5.50 -6.41 8.54
C ARG A 110 -4.66 -5.93 9.72
N ALA A 111 -5.33 -5.72 10.86
CA ALA A 111 -4.62 -5.45 12.09
C ALA A 111 -3.59 -6.55 12.38
N ARG A 112 -2.42 -6.14 12.89
CA ARG A 112 -1.22 -6.96 13.12
C ARG A 112 -0.43 -7.36 11.87
N ASP A 113 -0.93 -7.11 10.66
CA ASP A 113 -0.10 -7.28 9.47
C ASP A 113 1.10 -6.34 9.53
N LYS A 114 2.24 -6.84 9.04
CA LYS A 114 3.49 -6.09 9.04
C LYS A 114 3.67 -5.35 7.73
N VAL A 115 4.14 -4.11 7.84
CA VAL A 115 4.48 -3.24 6.74
C VAL A 115 5.88 -2.64 6.93
N ALA A 116 6.69 -2.73 5.88
CA ALA A 116 7.98 -2.05 5.80
C ALA A 116 7.91 -0.93 4.75
N PHE A 117 8.42 0.25 5.11
CA PHE A 117 8.51 1.38 4.19
C PHE A 117 9.71 1.24 3.28
N VAL A 118 9.52 1.55 1.99
CA VAL A 118 10.60 1.54 1.01
C VAL A 118 10.72 2.92 0.39
N SER A 119 11.83 3.60 0.67
CA SER A 119 12.11 4.91 0.07
C SER A 119 12.35 4.76 -1.43
N LEU A 120 11.62 5.55 -2.21
CA LEU A 120 11.81 5.70 -3.65
C LEU A 120 12.24 7.14 -3.98
N SER A 121 13.07 7.29 -5.01
CA SER A 121 13.29 8.60 -5.61
C SER A 121 12.03 9.10 -6.33
N PRO A 122 11.86 10.41 -6.54
CA PRO A 122 10.75 10.94 -7.33
C PRO A 122 10.65 10.30 -8.73
N GLU A 123 11.78 10.07 -9.38
CA GLU A 123 11.85 9.45 -10.71
C GLU A 123 11.37 7.99 -10.67
N GLN A 124 11.81 7.23 -9.66
CA GLN A 124 11.35 5.86 -9.45
C GLN A 124 9.85 5.79 -9.14
N ALA A 125 9.33 6.75 -8.37
CA ALA A 125 7.92 6.84 -8.04
C ALA A 125 7.05 7.15 -9.27
N ILE A 126 7.51 8.08 -10.13
CA ILE A 126 6.87 8.39 -11.41
C ILE A 126 6.86 7.16 -12.31
N GLU A 127 7.98 6.46 -12.43
CA GLU A 127 8.09 5.29 -13.31
C GLU A 127 7.19 4.13 -12.84
N ARG A 128 7.15 3.89 -11.52
CA ARG A 128 6.24 2.91 -10.92
C ARG A 128 4.77 3.26 -11.18
N THR A 129 4.42 4.53 -11.05
CA THR A 129 3.06 5.03 -11.32
C THR A 129 2.68 4.80 -12.77
N LYS A 130 3.56 5.15 -13.72
CA LYS A 130 3.34 4.90 -15.17
C LYS A 130 3.16 3.42 -15.47
N THR A 131 4.02 2.56 -14.92
CA THR A 131 3.95 1.11 -15.13
C THR A 131 2.63 0.53 -14.64
N LYS A 132 2.21 0.91 -13.42
CA LYS A 132 0.92 0.49 -12.84
C LYS A 132 -0.27 1.00 -13.64
N ALA A 133 -0.23 2.25 -14.12
CA ALA A 133 -1.30 2.82 -14.94
C ALA A 133 -1.46 2.07 -16.27
N VAL A 134 -0.36 1.72 -16.95
CA VAL A 134 -0.39 0.91 -18.17
C VAL A 134 -0.98 -0.48 -17.91
N ALA A 135 -0.55 -1.14 -16.84
CA ALA A 135 -1.08 -2.45 -16.45
C ALA A 135 -2.59 -2.39 -16.13
N ALA A 136 -3.02 -1.38 -15.38
CA ALA A 136 -4.43 -1.16 -15.06
C ALA A 136 -5.26 -0.89 -16.32
N ALA A 137 -4.79 -0.02 -17.23
CA ALA A 137 -5.46 0.25 -18.50
C ALA A 137 -5.60 -1.02 -19.36
N ARG A 138 -4.56 -1.85 -19.41
CA ARG A 138 -4.60 -3.15 -20.10
C ARG A 138 -5.64 -4.09 -19.47
N TYR A 139 -5.70 -4.16 -18.14
CA TYR A 139 -6.69 -4.96 -17.43
C TYR A 139 -8.12 -4.47 -17.72
N TYR A 140 -8.37 -3.17 -17.58
CA TYR A 140 -9.67 -2.57 -17.87
C TYR A 140 -10.11 -2.80 -19.32
N SER A 141 -9.18 -2.70 -20.28
CA SER A 141 -9.44 -3.01 -21.69
C SER A 141 -9.77 -4.49 -21.91
N ALA A 142 -9.17 -5.40 -21.15
CA ALA A 142 -9.45 -6.84 -21.26
C ALA A 142 -10.84 -7.20 -20.71
N ILE A 143 -11.25 -6.60 -19.58
CA ILE A 143 -12.54 -6.91 -18.94
C ILE A 143 -13.73 -6.15 -19.56
N SER A 144 -13.50 -5.01 -20.21
CA SER A 144 -14.56 -4.22 -20.86
C SER A 144 -15.08 -4.85 -22.15
N LYS A 145 -14.32 -5.80 -22.73
CA LYS A 145 -14.80 -6.60 -23.86
C LYS A 145 -15.98 -7.44 -23.39
N ARG A 146 -17.18 -7.16 -23.90
CA ARG A 146 -18.34 -8.04 -23.72
C ARG A 146 -17.93 -9.45 -24.14
N ARG A 147 -17.79 -10.33 -23.16
CA ARG A 147 -17.80 -11.76 -23.43
C ARG A 147 -19.24 -12.02 -23.88
N GLY A 148 -19.43 -12.51 -25.10
CA GLY A 148 -20.76 -12.73 -25.69
C GLY A 148 -21.66 -13.62 -24.82
N SER A 149 -22.77 -14.11 -25.38
CA SER A 149 -23.62 -15.04 -24.63
C SER A 149 -22.82 -16.24 -24.12
N LEU A 150 -23.27 -16.87 -23.03
CA LEU A 150 -22.62 -18.09 -22.51
C LEU A 150 -22.42 -19.12 -23.63
N ALA A 151 -23.40 -19.29 -24.51
CA ALA A 151 -23.31 -20.15 -25.68
C ALA A 151 -22.18 -19.74 -26.64
N GLN A 152 -22.02 -18.45 -26.96
CA GLN A 152 -20.93 -17.95 -27.80
C GLN A 152 -19.55 -18.20 -27.19
N ARG A 153 -19.45 -18.14 -25.86
CA ARG A 153 -18.20 -18.43 -25.15
C ARG A 153 -17.89 -19.93 -25.13
N LEU A 154 -18.89 -20.77 -24.84
CA LEU A 154 -18.75 -22.23 -24.85
C LEU A 154 -18.38 -22.76 -26.25
N MET A 155 -18.88 -22.13 -27.31
CA MET A 155 -18.54 -22.50 -28.70
C MET A 155 -17.14 -22.05 -29.13
N GLY A 156 -16.53 -21.07 -28.44
CA GLY A 156 -15.21 -20.52 -28.80
C GLY A 156 -14.05 -21.04 -27.95
N GLU A 157 -14.33 -21.80 -26.90
CA GLU A 157 -13.33 -22.36 -25.99
C GLU A 157 -13.21 -23.87 -26.22
N ASN A 158 -11.99 -24.42 -26.12
CA ASN A 158 -11.82 -25.87 -26.14
C ASN A 158 -12.24 -26.46 -24.78
N LEU A 159 -13.51 -26.86 -24.68
CA LEU A 159 -14.10 -27.42 -23.46
C LEU A 159 -13.70 -28.88 -23.20
N ILE A 160 -12.93 -29.49 -24.10
CA ILE A 160 -12.44 -30.85 -23.95
C ILE A 160 -11.06 -30.78 -23.27
N SER A 161 -11.06 -30.73 -21.94
CA SER A 161 -9.89 -31.12 -21.15
C SER A 161 -10.17 -32.48 -20.51
N GLY A 162 -9.41 -33.49 -20.91
CA GLY A 162 -9.51 -34.83 -20.32
C GLY A 162 -10.69 -35.66 -20.82
N VAL A 163 -10.55 -36.26 -22.01
CA VAL A 163 -11.25 -37.53 -22.26
C VAL A 163 -10.53 -38.58 -21.43
N VAL A 164 -11.15 -39.04 -20.35
CA VAL A 164 -10.71 -40.26 -19.67
C VAL A 164 -11.33 -41.42 -20.43
N ASP A 165 -10.51 -42.12 -21.21
CA ASP A 165 -10.87 -43.40 -21.80
C ASP A 165 -10.80 -44.48 -20.71
N ALA A 166 -11.93 -45.12 -20.42
CA ALA A 166 -12.00 -46.20 -19.43
C ALA A 166 -11.23 -47.47 -19.87
N ALA A 167 -10.79 -47.55 -21.13
CA ALA A 167 -10.02 -48.67 -21.68
C ALA A 167 -8.50 -48.43 -21.69
N GLN A 168 -8.01 -47.23 -21.35
CA GLN A 168 -6.57 -46.95 -21.23
C GLN A 168 -6.13 -47.16 -19.76
N PRO A 169 -5.20 -48.07 -19.48
CA PRO A 169 -4.66 -48.22 -18.13
C PRO A 169 -3.88 -46.96 -17.75
N SER A 170 -4.12 -46.45 -16.55
CA SER A 170 -3.36 -45.33 -15.97
C SER A 170 -1.91 -45.76 -15.72
N ASP A 171 -0.94 -45.07 -16.30
CA ASP A 171 0.46 -45.08 -15.86
C ASP A 171 0.62 -44.45 -14.46
#